data_AF-A0A421DAR4-F1
#
_entry.id   AF-A0A421DAR4-F1
#
_cell.length_a   1.000
_cell.length_b   1.000
_cell.length_c   1.000
_cell.angle_alpha   90.00
_cell.angle_beta   90.00
_cell.angle_gamma   90.00
#
_symmetry.space_group_name_H-M   'P 1'
#
loop_
_entity.id
_entity.type
_entity.pdbx_description
1 polymer ?
#
loop_
_entity_poly.entity_id
_entity_poly.type
_entity_poly.pdbx_seq_one_letter_code
_entity_poly.pdbx_strand_id
1 'polypeptide(L)'
;MSSPKTKVISPRSEISSNPSNHPASLPEQVEAHSSDEDAPKNFRDLGLLESLCEACDSLGYRTPTPIQALSIPVALQGRDLIGLAETGSGKTAAFVLPILQALLESPQALHSLILAPTRELALQISQVVEAFAERVGEAQKVAAVGMKDLRDKRGNLGSTLRGKKRGKRKRDDMDRDEL
;
A
#
# COMPACT_ATOMS: atom_id res chain seq x y z
N MET A 1 22.12 -50.03 -54.51
CA MET A 1 22.55 -50.16 -53.11
C MET A 1 21.41 -50.82 -52.35
N SER A 2 21.68 -51.98 -51.77
CA SER A 2 20.69 -52.92 -51.22
C SER A 2 20.05 -52.40 -49.92
N SER A 3 18.73 -52.51 -49.80
CA SER A 3 18.00 -52.50 -48.51
C SER A 3 17.72 -53.96 -48.09
N PRO A 4 17.55 -54.31 -46.79
CA PRO A 4 16.20 -54.24 -46.18
C PRO A 4 16.19 -53.92 -44.65
N LYS A 5 15.23 -53.14 -44.14
CA LYS A 5 14.05 -53.54 -43.33
C LYS A 5 14.28 -54.61 -42.24
N THR A 6 13.94 -54.33 -40.98
CA THR A 6 12.72 -54.87 -40.29
C THR A 6 12.78 -54.75 -38.75
N LYS A 7 11.59 -54.42 -38.22
CA LYS A 7 11.09 -54.25 -36.85
C LYS A 7 11.09 -55.56 -36.03
N VAL A 8 11.41 -55.51 -34.73
CA VAL A 8 10.94 -56.53 -33.76
C VAL A 8 10.45 -55.85 -32.49
N ILE A 9 9.19 -56.11 -32.15
CA ILE A 9 8.50 -55.78 -30.90
C ILE A 9 8.33 -57.10 -30.12
N SER A 10 8.30 -57.03 -28.79
CA SER A 10 7.42 -57.76 -27.83
C SER A 10 8.19 -58.28 -26.59
N PRO A 11 7.53 -58.77 -25.50
CA PRO A 11 7.36 -58.03 -24.24
C PRO A 11 7.79 -58.86 -23.01
N ARG A 12 7.81 -58.28 -21.80
CA ARG A 12 7.28 -58.93 -20.57
C ARG A 12 7.46 -58.06 -19.33
N SER A 13 6.34 -57.91 -18.63
CA SER A 13 6.17 -57.54 -17.24
C SER A 13 6.89 -58.48 -16.28
N GLU A 14 7.39 -57.98 -15.16
CA GLU A 14 7.25 -58.63 -13.85
C GLU A 14 7.44 -57.64 -12.70
N ILE A 15 6.55 -57.76 -11.71
CA ILE A 15 6.39 -56.94 -10.50
C ILE A 15 6.91 -57.76 -9.31
N SER A 16 7.69 -57.15 -8.41
CA SER A 16 7.81 -57.47 -6.96
C SER A 16 8.92 -56.58 -6.38
N SER A 17 8.95 -56.01 -5.18
CA SER A 17 8.06 -55.85 -4.02
C SER A 17 8.85 -54.99 -2.99
N ASN A 18 8.25 -53.87 -2.53
CA ASN A 18 8.33 -53.08 -1.26
C ASN A 18 9.47 -53.29 -0.20
N PRO A 19 9.62 -52.45 0.86
CA PRO A 19 9.07 -51.11 1.19
C PRO A 19 10.12 -50.13 1.80
N SER A 20 9.66 -48.93 2.20
CA SER A 20 10.23 -48.04 3.23
C SER A 20 11.12 -46.88 2.74
N ASN A 21 10.51 -45.74 2.44
CA ASN A 21 11.05 -44.49 2.96
C ASN A 21 9.95 -43.43 3.15
N HIS A 22 10.08 -42.67 4.23
CA HIS A 22 9.17 -41.63 4.70
C HIS A 22 8.72 -40.64 3.61
N PRO A 23 7.53 -40.03 3.73
CA PRO A 23 7.13 -38.95 2.84
C PRO A 23 8.02 -37.73 3.14
N ALA A 24 9.03 -37.50 2.29
CA ALA A 24 9.62 -36.19 2.16
C ALA A 24 8.57 -35.31 1.48
N SER A 25 7.81 -34.56 2.27
CA SER A 25 6.91 -33.52 1.77
C SER A 25 7.75 -32.45 1.10
N LEU A 26 7.88 -32.51 -0.22
CA LEU A 26 8.31 -31.36 -1.03
C LEU A 26 7.29 -30.23 -0.79
N PRO A 27 7.72 -28.96 -0.71
CA PRO A 27 6.77 -27.86 -0.64
C PRO A 27 5.92 -27.86 -1.91
N GLU A 28 4.63 -28.06 -1.69
CA GLU A 28 3.56 -27.98 -2.68
C GLU A 28 3.71 -26.66 -3.44
N GLN A 29 3.96 -26.75 -4.75
CA GLN A 29 3.92 -25.58 -5.61
C GLN A 29 2.48 -25.12 -5.66
N VAL A 30 2.23 -23.95 -5.08
CA VAL A 30 0.93 -23.29 -5.16
C VAL A 30 0.78 -22.77 -6.58
N GLU A 31 0.32 -23.63 -7.49
CA GLU A 31 -0.16 -23.19 -8.80
C GLU A 31 -1.36 -22.28 -8.57
N ALA A 32 -1.22 -21.02 -8.98
CA ALA A 32 -2.26 -20.02 -8.89
C ALA A 32 -3.41 -20.42 -9.82
N HIS A 33 -4.49 -20.96 -9.25
CA HIS A 33 -5.77 -21.01 -9.93
C HIS A 33 -6.32 -19.58 -10.06
N SER A 34 -6.20 -19.03 -11.26
CA SER A 34 -6.78 -17.76 -11.68
C SER A 34 -8.31 -17.87 -11.78
N SER A 35 -9.02 -17.36 -10.79
CA SER A 35 -10.38 -16.85 -10.96
C SER A 35 -10.30 -15.33 -11.12
N ASP A 36 -10.30 -14.86 -12.37
CA ASP A 36 -10.11 -13.46 -12.80
C ASP A 36 -11.23 -12.47 -12.37
N GLU A 37 -12.20 -12.88 -11.55
CA GLU A 37 -13.38 -12.06 -11.23
C GLU A 37 -13.20 -11.12 -10.02
N ASP A 38 -12.20 -11.34 -9.15
CA ASP A 38 -12.00 -10.57 -7.90
C ASP A 38 -10.65 -9.80 -7.83
N ALA A 39 -9.99 -9.58 -8.98
CA ALA A 39 -8.75 -8.81 -8.99
C ALA A 39 -9.02 -7.35 -8.54
N PRO A 40 -8.29 -6.83 -7.53
CA PRO A 40 -8.48 -5.47 -7.05
C PRO A 40 -8.23 -4.47 -8.18
N LYS A 41 -9.19 -3.59 -8.41
CA LYS A 41 -9.18 -2.66 -9.55
C LYS A 41 -8.35 -1.41 -9.25
N ASN A 42 -8.17 -1.12 -7.96
CA ASN A 42 -7.57 0.12 -7.47
C ASN A 42 -6.63 -0.16 -6.29
N PHE A 43 -5.67 0.74 -6.05
CA PHE A 43 -4.77 0.65 -4.88
C PHE A 43 -5.48 0.79 -3.53
N ARG A 44 -6.65 1.45 -3.51
CA ARG A 44 -7.50 1.59 -2.31
C ARG A 44 -8.01 0.23 -1.82
N ASP A 45 -8.28 -0.68 -2.74
CA ASP A 45 -8.79 -2.02 -2.42
C ASP A 45 -7.71 -2.92 -1.77
N LEU A 46 -6.44 -2.50 -1.83
CA LEU A 46 -5.30 -3.23 -1.27
C LEU A 46 -5.06 -2.93 0.22
N GLY A 47 -5.83 -2.03 0.83
CA GLY A 47 -5.66 -1.63 2.23
C GLY A 47 -4.59 -0.55 2.46
N LEU A 48 -4.22 0.20 1.42
CA LEU A 48 -3.27 1.29 1.53
C LEU A 48 -3.89 2.56 2.14
N LEU A 49 -3.07 3.37 2.81
CA LEU A 49 -3.47 4.70 3.28
C LEU A 49 -3.90 5.61 2.12
N GLU A 50 -4.87 6.50 2.35
CA GLU A 50 -5.37 7.43 1.32
C GLU A 50 -4.24 8.30 0.74
N SER A 51 -3.32 8.78 1.58
CA SER A 51 -2.17 9.58 1.12
C SER A 51 -1.24 8.81 0.17
N LEU A 52 -1.12 7.50 0.34
CA LEU A 52 -0.36 6.64 -0.59
C LEU A 52 -1.15 6.38 -1.87
N CYS A 53 -2.47 6.23 -1.78
CA CYS A 53 -3.33 6.10 -2.95
C CYS A 53 -3.30 7.37 -3.83
N GLU A 54 -3.36 8.55 -3.21
CA GLU A 54 -3.20 9.84 -3.92
C GLU A 54 -1.82 9.98 -4.57
N ALA A 55 -0.76 9.52 -3.88
CA ALA A 55 0.58 9.48 -4.44
C ALA A 55 0.68 8.52 -5.64
N CYS A 56 0.09 7.33 -5.55
CA CYS A 56 -0.03 6.38 -6.67
C CYS A 56 -0.73 7.04 -7.87
N ASP A 57 -1.91 7.63 -7.65
CA ASP A 57 -2.69 8.29 -8.70
C ASP A 57 -1.88 9.43 -9.36
N SER A 58 -1.18 10.24 -8.56
CA SER A 58 -0.35 11.37 -9.02
C SER A 58 0.88 10.93 -9.82
N LEU A 59 1.46 9.79 -9.47
CA LEU A 59 2.62 9.21 -10.16
C LEU A 59 2.21 8.32 -11.35
N GLY A 60 0.91 8.19 -11.63
CA GLY A 60 0.37 7.44 -12.77
C GLY A 60 0.08 5.97 -12.50
N TYR A 61 0.17 5.52 -11.25
CA TYR A 61 -0.19 4.16 -10.83
C TYR A 61 -1.71 4.06 -10.63
N ARG A 62 -2.45 3.83 -11.71
CA ARG A 62 -3.93 3.75 -11.67
C ARG A 62 -4.46 2.39 -11.24
N THR A 63 -3.87 1.32 -11.78
CA THR A 63 -4.32 -0.06 -11.57
C THR A 63 -3.14 -0.87 -11.07
N PRO A 64 -3.30 -1.64 -9.97
CA PRO A 64 -2.21 -2.46 -9.45
C PRO A 64 -1.87 -3.59 -10.42
N THR A 65 -0.58 -3.88 -10.56
CA THR A 65 -0.13 -5.05 -11.34
C THR A 65 -0.41 -6.35 -10.57
N PRO A 66 -0.44 -7.53 -11.22
CA PRO A 66 -0.71 -8.79 -10.53
C PRO A 66 0.20 -9.05 -9.33
N ILE A 67 1.51 -8.76 -9.46
CA ILE A 67 2.46 -8.93 -8.36
C ILE A 67 2.15 -7.98 -7.20
N GLN A 68 1.71 -6.74 -7.48
CA GLN A 68 1.33 -5.77 -6.45
C GLN A 68 0.03 -6.16 -5.75
N ALA A 69 -0.99 -6.58 -6.52
CA ALA A 69 -2.27 -7.01 -5.99
C ALA A 69 -2.13 -8.21 -5.04
N LEU A 70 -1.23 -9.15 -5.37
CA LEU A 70 -0.96 -10.33 -4.54
C LEU A 70 -0.05 -10.01 -3.35
N SER A 71 1.00 -9.21 -3.54
CA SER A 71 2.02 -9.02 -2.50
C SER A 71 1.68 -7.94 -1.48
N ILE A 72 1.03 -6.84 -1.88
CA ILE A 72 0.82 -5.68 -1.00
C ILE A 72 -0.05 -6.06 0.21
N PRO A 73 -1.22 -6.71 0.07
CA PRO A 73 -2.04 -7.06 1.23
C PRO A 73 -1.33 -8.01 2.20
N VAL A 74 -0.51 -8.93 1.67
CA VAL A 74 0.29 -9.86 2.48
C VAL A 74 1.42 -9.14 3.22
N ALA A 75 2.10 -8.21 2.54
CA ALA A 75 3.17 -7.40 3.12
C ALA A 75 2.65 -6.47 4.24
N LEU A 76 1.47 -5.87 4.07
CA LEU A 76 0.83 -5.02 5.09
C LEU A 76 0.49 -5.79 6.37
N GLN A 77 0.34 -7.11 6.31
CA GLN A 77 0.17 -7.96 7.49
C GLN A 77 1.48 -8.24 8.23
N GLY A 78 2.62 -7.71 7.76
CA GLY A 78 3.94 -7.96 8.33
C GLY A 78 4.45 -9.37 8.10
N ARG A 79 3.97 -10.07 7.05
CA ARG A 79 4.37 -11.44 6.72
C ARG A 79 5.54 -11.45 5.75
N ASP A 80 6.42 -12.44 5.91
CA ASP A 80 7.49 -12.71 4.94
C ASP A 80 6.91 -13.23 3.62
N LEU A 81 7.46 -12.76 2.51
CA LEU A 81 7.01 -13.11 1.17
C LEU A 81 8.17 -13.19 0.18
N ILE A 82 8.02 -14.05 -0.82
CA ILE A 82 8.92 -14.15 -1.97
C ILE A 82 8.13 -13.78 -3.21
N GLY A 83 8.49 -12.65 -3.83
CA GLY A 83 7.84 -12.16 -5.05
C GLY A 83 8.57 -12.60 -6.31
N LEU A 84 7.93 -13.43 -7.14
CA LEU A 84 8.43 -13.85 -8.45
C LEU A 84 7.60 -13.20 -9.55
N ALA A 85 8.24 -12.39 -10.39
CA ALA A 85 7.61 -11.77 -11.55
C ALA A 85 8.67 -11.33 -12.58
N GLU A 86 8.26 -11.14 -13.83
CA GLU A 86 9.13 -10.70 -14.94
C GLU A 86 9.66 -9.27 -14.74
N THR A 87 10.72 -8.87 -15.44
CA THR A 87 11.18 -7.47 -15.40
C THR A 87 10.08 -6.51 -15.86
N GLY A 88 10.00 -5.31 -15.27
CA GLY A 88 8.96 -4.33 -15.61
C GLY A 88 7.56 -4.57 -15.00
N SER A 89 7.33 -5.68 -14.29
CA SER A 89 6.04 -6.02 -13.64
C SER A 89 5.63 -5.15 -12.44
N GLY A 90 6.40 -4.10 -12.10
CA GLY A 90 6.07 -3.22 -10.98
C GLY A 90 6.46 -3.73 -9.58
N LYS A 91 7.38 -4.71 -9.50
CA LYS A 91 7.92 -5.25 -8.22
C LYS A 91 8.43 -4.18 -7.26
N THR A 92 9.03 -3.10 -7.77
CA THR A 92 9.57 -2.03 -6.92
C THR A 92 8.49 -1.39 -6.05
N ALA A 93 7.38 -0.94 -6.66
CA ALA A 93 6.26 -0.40 -5.90
C ALA A 93 5.61 -1.46 -4.99
N ALA A 94 5.66 -2.73 -5.39
CA ALA A 94 5.08 -3.85 -4.64
C ALA A 94 5.70 -4.05 -3.24
N PHE A 95 6.98 -3.73 -3.05
CA PHE A 95 7.63 -3.72 -1.72
C PHE A 95 7.78 -2.31 -1.13
N VAL A 96 7.89 -1.25 -1.95
CA VAL A 96 8.03 0.12 -1.45
C VAL A 96 6.75 0.61 -0.76
N LEU A 97 5.57 0.35 -1.34
CA LEU A 97 4.31 0.85 -0.79
C LEU A 97 4.02 0.34 0.65
N PRO A 98 4.17 -0.97 0.94
CA PRO A 98 4.02 -1.47 2.32
C PRO A 98 5.04 -0.88 3.29
N ILE A 99 6.31 -0.70 2.86
CA ILE A 99 7.36 -0.10 3.69
C ILE A 99 7.00 1.35 4.06
N LEU A 100 6.55 2.13 3.07
CA LEU A 100 6.15 3.52 3.30
C LEU A 100 4.93 3.61 4.21
N GLN A 101 3.97 2.70 4.07
CA GLN A 101 2.82 2.64 4.97
C GLN A 101 3.25 2.40 6.43
N ALA A 102 4.08 1.38 6.66
CA ALA A 102 4.58 1.08 8.00
C ALA A 102 5.39 2.25 8.59
N LEU A 103 6.18 2.95 7.77
CA LEU A 103 6.91 4.15 8.19
C LEU A 103 5.98 5.32 8.56
N LEU A 104 4.87 5.51 7.83
CA LEU A 104 3.90 6.57 8.10
C LEU A 104 3.08 6.29 9.37
N GLU A 105 2.75 5.03 9.62
CA GLU A 105 2.04 4.59 10.83
C GLU A 105 2.93 4.64 12.08
N SER A 106 4.22 4.31 11.94
CA SER A 106 5.21 4.35 13.03
C SER A 106 6.52 5.00 12.58
N PRO A 107 6.61 6.35 12.58
CA PRO A 107 7.79 7.07 12.13
C PRO A 107 9.05 6.75 12.95
N GLN A 108 10.11 6.34 12.26
CA GLN A 108 11.41 6.00 12.86
C GLN A 108 12.55 6.47 11.96
N ALA A 109 13.69 6.87 12.55
CA ALA A 109 14.84 7.34 11.78
C ALA A 109 15.49 6.24 10.92
N LEU A 110 15.50 5.00 11.41
CA LEU A 110 15.98 3.82 10.70
C LEU A 110 14.89 2.75 10.76
N HIS A 111 14.07 2.67 9.71
CA HIS A 111 12.91 1.77 9.68
C HIS A 111 13.11 0.53 8.80
N SER A 112 13.70 0.70 7.61
CA SER A 112 13.78 -0.35 6.59
C SER A 112 15.12 -0.33 5.84
N LEU A 113 15.58 -1.52 5.41
CA LEU A 113 16.76 -1.70 4.57
C LEU A 113 16.36 -2.39 3.26
N ILE A 114 16.63 -1.74 2.13
CA ILE A 114 16.45 -2.32 0.80
C ILE A 114 17.82 -2.67 0.24
N LEU A 115 18.02 -3.92 -0.15
CA LEU A 115 19.27 -4.40 -0.74
C LEU A 115 19.14 -4.53 -2.25
N ALA A 116 20.12 -4.02 -2.98
CA ALA A 116 20.20 -4.13 -4.44
C ALA A 116 21.61 -4.61 -4.86
N PRO A 117 21.71 -5.41 -5.94
CA PRO A 117 22.99 -5.98 -6.39
C PRO A 117 23.97 -4.96 -6.98
N THR A 118 23.47 -3.80 -7.44
CA THR A 118 24.30 -2.74 -8.03
C THR A 118 23.90 -1.37 -7.52
N ARG A 119 24.85 -0.43 -7.58
CA ARG A 119 24.64 0.96 -7.16
C ARG A 119 23.58 1.65 -8.01
N GLU A 120 23.59 1.39 -9.31
CA GLU A 120 22.64 1.96 -10.27
C GLU A 120 21.21 1.54 -9.94
N LEU A 121 21.00 0.25 -9.61
CA LEU A 121 19.69 -0.25 -9.22
C LEU A 121 19.25 0.30 -7.87
N ALA A 122 20.17 0.45 -6.91
CA ALA A 122 19.88 1.10 -5.63
C ALA A 122 19.42 2.56 -5.83
N LEU A 123 20.07 3.31 -6.73
CA LEU A 123 19.68 4.68 -7.06
C LEU A 123 18.30 4.74 -7.72
N GLN A 124 18.00 3.82 -8.65
CA GLN A 124 16.67 3.73 -9.26
C GLN A 124 15.57 3.48 -8.21
N ILE A 125 15.83 2.60 -7.24
CA ILE A 125 14.89 2.35 -6.14
C ILE A 125 14.76 3.59 -5.25
N SER A 126 15.86 4.28 -4.92
CA SER A 126 15.85 5.53 -4.14
C SER A 126 14.96 6.58 -4.78
N GLN A 127 15.07 6.77 -6.09
CA GLN A 127 14.24 7.73 -6.84
C GLN A 127 12.76 7.39 -6.76
N VAL A 128 12.39 6.11 -6.79
CA VAL A 128 10.99 5.68 -6.60
C VAL A 128 10.53 6.02 -5.19
N VAL A 129 11.33 5.71 -4.17
CA VAL A 129 11.01 6.03 -2.76
C VAL A 129 10.85 7.53 -2.56
N GLU A 130 11.77 8.34 -3.08
CA GLU A 130 11.74 9.80 -3.01
C GLU A 130 10.49 10.37 -3.70
N ALA A 131 10.16 9.89 -4.90
CA ALA A 131 8.96 10.32 -5.62
C ALA A 131 7.68 10.06 -4.83
N PHE A 132 7.56 8.90 -4.15
CA PHE A 132 6.43 8.65 -3.27
C PHE A 132 6.47 9.53 -2.01
N ALA A 133 7.63 9.69 -1.38
CA ALA A 133 7.78 10.48 -0.16
C ALA A 133 7.43 11.96 -0.36
N GLU A 134 7.83 12.56 -1.49
CA GLU A 134 7.48 13.93 -1.85
C GLU A 134 5.97 14.10 -1.96
N ARG A 135 5.29 13.20 -2.67
CA ARG A 135 3.84 13.26 -2.89
C ARG A 135 3.04 13.06 -1.62
N VAL A 136 3.43 12.10 -0.78
CA VAL A 136 2.81 11.89 0.53
C VAL A 136 3.00 13.12 1.42
N GLY A 137 4.22 13.70 1.44
CA GLY A 137 4.51 14.91 2.21
C GLY A 137 3.70 16.13 1.73
N GLU A 138 3.49 16.28 0.43
CA GLU A 138 2.60 17.30 -0.13
C GLU A 138 1.14 17.09 0.28
N ALA A 139 0.61 15.87 0.15
CA ALA A 139 -0.76 15.53 0.55
C ALA A 139 -1.02 15.85 2.03
N GLN A 140 -0.08 15.49 2.92
CA GLN A 140 -0.17 15.80 4.35
C GLN A 140 -0.15 17.30 4.64
N LYS A 141 0.68 18.08 3.94
CA LYS A 141 0.72 19.54 4.08
C LYS A 141 -0.61 20.18 3.66
N VAL A 142 -1.16 19.76 2.52
CA VAL A 142 -2.46 20.25 2.03
C VAL A 142 -3.57 19.91 3.03
N ALA A 143 -3.60 18.68 3.54
CA ALA A 143 -4.56 18.26 4.56
C ALA A 143 -4.45 19.10 5.84
N ALA A 144 -3.24 19.38 6.31
CA ALA A 144 -3.01 20.22 7.50
C ALA A 144 -3.48 21.67 7.30
N VAL A 145 -3.23 22.26 6.14
CA VAL A 145 -3.71 23.60 5.79
C VAL A 145 -5.25 23.63 5.71
N GLY A 146 -5.85 22.64 5.04
CA GLY A 146 -7.31 22.52 4.96
C GLY A 146 -7.98 22.39 6.33
N MET A 147 -7.39 21.62 7.25
CA MET A 147 -7.89 21.50 8.63
C MET A 147 -7.78 22.82 9.41
N LYS A 148 -6.70 23.59 9.20
CA LYS A 148 -6.54 24.92 9.81
C LYS A 148 -7.61 25.89 9.30
N ASP A 149 -7.81 25.94 7.99
CA ASP A 149 -8.82 26.82 7.36
C ASP A 149 -10.25 26.48 7.79
N LEU A 150 -10.56 25.18 7.91
CA LEU A 150 -11.85 24.71 8.43
C LEU A 150 -12.06 25.11 9.90
N ARG A 151 -11.00 25.05 10.72
CA ARG A 151 -11.04 25.47 12.13
C ARG A 151 -11.24 26.98 12.25
N ASP A 152 -10.56 27.77 11.42
CA ASP A 152 -10.66 29.23 11.42
C ASP A 152 -12.05 29.69 10.95
N LYS A 153 -12.63 29.06 9.92
CA LYS A 153 -14.01 29.32 9.46
C LYS A 153 -15.06 28.95 10.52
N ARG A 154 -14.88 27.85 11.26
CA ARG A 154 -15.76 27.49 12.40
C ARG A 154 -15.64 28.47 13.57
N GLY A 155 -14.44 28.95 13.87
CA GLY A 155 -14.21 29.95 14.92
C GLY A 155 -14.91 31.28 14.64
N ASN A 156 -15.04 31.66 13.37
CA ASN A 156 -15.65 32.94 12.98
C ASN A 156 -17.19 32.91 12.91
N LEU A 157 -17.82 31.74 12.77
CA LEU A 157 -19.29 31.61 12.79
C LEU A 157 -19.89 31.77 14.21
N GLY A 158 -19.12 31.45 15.25
CA GLY A 158 -19.57 31.55 16.65
C GLY A 158 -19.43 32.95 17.27
N SER A 159 -18.58 33.82 16.72
CA SER A 159 -18.31 35.16 17.27
C SER A 159 -19.40 36.18 16.92
N THR A 160 -20.10 36.01 15.80
CA THR A 160 -21.16 36.93 15.34
C THR A 160 -22.44 36.87 16.18
N LEU A 161 -22.62 35.83 16.99
CA LEU A 161 -23.79 35.69 17.89
C LEU A 161 -23.57 36.27 19.30
N ARG A 162 -22.34 36.70 19.64
CA ARG A 162 -21.98 37.18 21.00
C ARG A 162 -21.72 38.69 21.07
N GLY A 163 -22.43 39.47 20.26
CA GLY A 163 -22.20 40.90 20.10
C GLY A 163 -23.47 41.75 19.99
N LYS A 164 -24.59 41.38 20.64
CA LYS A 164 -25.78 42.26 20.66
C LYS A 164 -26.59 42.15 21.95
N LYS A 165 -26.17 42.94 22.95
CA LYS A 165 -26.92 43.56 24.07
C LYS A 165 -26.22 43.40 25.42
N ARG A 166 -25.56 44.48 25.84
CA ARG A 166 -25.65 44.96 27.22
C ARG A 166 -25.55 46.49 27.17
N GLY A 167 -26.72 47.12 27.05
CA GLY A 167 -26.86 48.56 27.21
C GLY A 167 -26.32 48.94 28.59
N LYS A 168 -25.37 49.89 28.60
CA LYS A 168 -24.74 50.44 29.78
C LYS A 168 -25.78 51.32 30.49
N ARG A 169 -26.50 50.77 31.49
CA ARG A 169 -27.32 51.61 32.39
C ARG A 169 -26.37 52.53 33.16
N LYS A 170 -26.55 53.84 32.98
CA LYS A 170 -25.83 54.89 33.72
C LYS A 170 -26.25 54.84 35.19
N ARG A 171 -25.36 55.28 36.07
CA ARG A 171 -25.44 55.15 37.53
C ARG A 171 -26.11 56.37 38.19
N ASP A 172 -26.83 57.17 37.40
CA ASP A 172 -27.29 58.52 37.76
C ASP A 172 -28.82 58.58 37.98
N ASP A 173 -29.50 57.43 38.11
CA ASP A 173 -30.98 57.32 38.17
C ASP A 173 -31.49 56.77 39.52
N MET A 174 -30.72 56.89 40.62
CA MET A 174 -31.11 56.34 41.93
C MET A 174 -31.69 57.34 42.95
N ASP A 175 -31.57 58.65 42.74
CA ASP A 175 -31.91 59.64 43.79
C ASP A 175 -33.11 60.53 43.43
N ARG A 176 -34.21 59.97 42.95
CA ARG A 176 -35.39 60.79 42.59
C ARG A 176 -36.75 60.43 43.16
N ASP A 177 -36.86 59.41 44.01
CA ASP A 177 -38.11 59.11 44.70
C ASP A 177 -37.91 59.06 46.23
N GLU A 178 -37.50 60.20 46.79
CA GLU A 178 -37.87 60.58 48.16
C GLU A 178 -38.60 61.93 48.10
N LEU A 179 -39.94 61.89 48.13
CA LEU A 179 -40.88 62.79 48.83
C LEU A 179 -42.34 62.42 48.51
#